data_AF-A0ABD0C2F2-F1
#
_entry.id   AF-A0ABD0C2F2-F1
#
_cell.length_a   1.000
_cell.length_b   1.000
_cell.length_c   1.000
_cell.angle_alpha   90.00
_cell.angle_beta   90.00
_cell.angle_gamma   90.00
#
_symmetry.space_group_name_H-M   'P 1'
#
loop_
_entity.id
_entity.type
_entity.pdbx_description
1 polymer ?
#
loop_
_entity_poly.entity_id
_entity_poly.type
_entity_poly.pdbx_seq_one_letter_code
_entity_poly.pdbx_strand_id
1 'polypeptide(L)'
;MTSIRDIAKIAGVSPASVSRILNNDPTFHINEAARGRVIEIARKLNYNKANKKRGPKQPDSSLSVALVMRYGNMREFNDPYFLNMHKGIDEEAKKWHLRVEQPFKLDDPDKNWTDLANYGAVIIEGEMTAAAIEQIQNINPNVIFLDVNTNIRGCNIVRNDFIEATTNILDTLYEMGHRNIAYIGGKSAVVNLDGKIVLRKDDLREDGYIAWMKMHNLDQYCHIFTANWSADEALEATNQLLQLKDRPTAIVVTSDPMSTRP
;
A
#
# COMPACT_ATOMS: atom_id res chain seq x y z
N MET A 1 0.87 -13.78 -31.34
CA MET A 1 0.10 -13.05 -30.32
C MET A 1 -0.92 -12.18 -31.04
N THR A 2 -2.21 -12.36 -30.77
CA THR A 2 -3.29 -11.62 -31.45
C THR A 2 -3.20 -10.13 -31.12
N SER A 3 -3.12 -9.29 -32.14
CA SER A 3 -3.07 -7.83 -32.00
C SER A 3 -4.42 -7.18 -32.28
N ILE A 4 -4.57 -5.91 -31.87
CA ILE A 4 -5.71 -5.06 -32.26
C ILE A 4 -5.83 -4.96 -33.79
N ARG A 5 -4.71 -5.03 -34.52
CA ARG A 5 -4.71 -4.98 -35.99
C ARG A 5 -5.33 -6.23 -36.60
N ASP A 6 -5.11 -7.40 -35.98
CA ASP A 6 -5.70 -8.66 -36.44
C ASP A 6 -7.21 -8.64 -36.26
N ILE A 7 -7.69 -8.16 -35.10
CA ILE A 7 -9.13 -7.96 -34.83
C ILE A 7 -9.72 -6.95 -35.81
N ALA A 8 -9.04 -5.82 -36.04
CA ALA A 8 -9.50 -4.76 -36.95
C ALA A 8 -9.67 -5.28 -38.39
N LYS A 9 -8.70 -6.07 -38.86
CA LYS A 9 -8.72 -6.68 -40.20
C LYS A 9 -9.90 -7.65 -40.36
N ILE A 10 -10.18 -8.49 -39.35
CA ILE A 10 -11.27 -9.47 -39.39
C ILE A 10 -12.64 -8.78 -39.22
N ALA A 11 -12.72 -7.76 -38.38
CA ALA A 11 -13.95 -7.04 -38.07
C ALA A 11 -14.34 -6.00 -39.15
N GLY A 12 -13.42 -5.68 -40.08
CA GLY A 12 -13.63 -4.69 -41.13
C GLY A 12 -13.70 -3.25 -40.60
N VAL A 13 -12.98 -2.93 -39.52
CA VAL A 13 -12.96 -1.60 -38.90
C VAL A 13 -11.53 -1.11 -38.67
N SER A 14 -11.34 0.15 -38.28
CA SER A 14 -10.00 0.65 -37.98
C SER A 14 -9.45 0.10 -36.64
N PRO A 15 -8.11 -0.04 -36.49
CA PRO A 15 -7.50 -0.37 -35.20
C PRO A 15 -7.87 0.61 -34.07
N ALA A 16 -8.07 1.88 -34.40
CA ALA A 16 -8.54 2.89 -33.44
C ALA A 16 -9.96 2.59 -32.95
N SER A 17 -10.87 2.20 -33.86
CA SER A 17 -12.24 1.80 -33.53
C SER A 17 -12.25 0.57 -32.61
N VAL A 18 -11.44 -0.46 -32.93
CA VAL A 18 -11.30 -1.64 -32.06
C VAL A 18 -10.80 -1.24 -30.67
N SER A 19 -9.80 -0.35 -30.58
CA SER A 19 -9.28 0.10 -29.28
C SER A 19 -10.34 0.84 -28.47
N ARG A 20 -11.13 1.74 -29.10
CA ARG A 20 -12.19 2.49 -28.42
C ARG A 20 -13.34 1.58 -27.96
N ILE A 21 -13.73 0.60 -28.78
CA ILE A 21 -14.74 -0.42 -28.42
C ILE A 21 -14.28 -1.26 -27.22
N LEU A 22 -13.06 -1.81 -27.26
CA LEU A 22 -12.50 -2.64 -26.19
C LEU A 22 -12.09 -1.83 -24.93
N ASN A 23 -12.06 -0.50 -25.02
CA ASN A 23 -11.87 0.42 -23.90
C ASN A 23 -13.20 0.97 -23.35
N ASN A 24 -14.33 0.61 -23.95
CA ASN A 24 -15.65 1.14 -23.60
C ASN A 24 -15.70 2.68 -23.57
N ASP A 25 -15.07 3.33 -24.56
CA ASP A 25 -15.05 4.79 -24.70
C ASP A 25 -16.48 5.35 -24.88
N PRO A 26 -17.01 6.13 -23.92
CA PRO A 26 -18.39 6.60 -23.94
C PRO A 26 -18.64 7.67 -25.02
N THR A 27 -17.58 8.29 -25.55
CA THR A 27 -17.68 9.31 -26.61
C THR A 27 -17.68 8.69 -28.01
N PHE A 28 -17.31 7.41 -28.11
CA PHE A 28 -17.19 6.70 -29.38
C PHE A 28 -18.50 6.06 -29.82
N HIS A 29 -19.17 6.71 -30.78
CA HIS A 29 -20.40 6.23 -31.37
C HIS A 29 -20.11 5.33 -32.58
N ILE A 30 -20.53 4.08 -32.50
CA ILE A 30 -20.48 3.11 -33.60
C ILE A 30 -21.75 2.26 -33.55
N ASN A 31 -22.18 1.71 -34.69
CA ASN A 31 -23.35 0.83 -34.68
C ASN A 31 -23.10 -0.43 -33.83
N GLU A 32 -24.15 -0.89 -33.15
CA GLU A 32 -24.09 -2.04 -32.24
C GLU A 32 -23.68 -3.33 -32.95
N ALA A 33 -24.03 -3.48 -34.23
CA ALA A 33 -23.61 -4.61 -35.03
C ALA A 33 -22.07 -4.70 -35.16
N ALA A 34 -21.38 -3.57 -35.39
CA ALA A 34 -19.93 -3.52 -35.47
C ALA A 34 -19.28 -3.69 -34.10
N ARG A 35 -19.87 -3.12 -33.04
CA ARG A 35 -19.44 -3.34 -31.65
C ARG A 35 -19.48 -4.84 -31.30
N GLY A 36 -20.62 -5.49 -31.58
CA GLY A 36 -20.81 -6.92 -31.37
C GLY A 36 -19.79 -7.76 -32.12
N ARG A 37 -19.56 -7.50 -33.42
CA ARG A 37 -18.54 -8.20 -34.22
C ARG A 37 -17.15 -8.08 -33.59
N VAL A 38 -16.73 -6.89 -33.19
CA VAL A 38 -15.41 -6.67 -32.58
C VAL A 38 -15.26 -7.46 -31.28
N ILE A 39 -16.28 -7.46 -30.42
CA ILE A 39 -16.27 -8.18 -29.14
C ILE A 39 -16.21 -9.70 -29.38
N GLU A 40 -16.99 -10.21 -30.32
CA GLU A 40 -17.02 -11.63 -30.67
C GLU A 40 -15.68 -12.11 -31.23
N ILE A 41 -15.08 -11.34 -32.14
CA ILE A 41 -13.78 -11.65 -32.73
C ILE A 41 -12.68 -11.59 -31.67
N ALA A 42 -12.70 -10.58 -30.78
CA ALA A 42 -11.76 -10.49 -29.67
C ALA A 42 -11.85 -11.72 -28.75
N ARG A 43 -13.07 -12.18 -28.45
CA ARG A 43 -13.31 -13.41 -27.67
C ARG A 43 -12.79 -14.66 -28.39
N LYS A 44 -13.13 -14.83 -29.67
CA LYS A 44 -12.69 -15.98 -30.50
C LYS A 44 -11.17 -16.09 -30.61
N LEU A 45 -10.48 -14.95 -30.64
CA LEU A 45 -9.02 -14.91 -30.75
C LEU A 45 -8.31 -14.93 -29.40
N ASN A 46 -9.03 -15.18 -28.30
CA ASN A 46 -8.53 -15.08 -26.92
C ASN A 46 -7.72 -13.79 -26.70
N TYR A 47 -8.21 -12.67 -27.26
CA TYR A 47 -7.55 -11.39 -27.12
C TYR A 47 -7.63 -10.92 -25.67
N ASN A 48 -6.51 -11.03 -24.97
CA ASN A 48 -6.40 -10.56 -23.60
C ASN A 48 -5.75 -9.18 -23.58
N LYS A 49 -6.53 -8.17 -23.17
CA LYS A 49 -6.06 -6.79 -22.98
C LYS A 49 -4.97 -6.68 -21.90
N ALA A 50 -4.97 -7.60 -20.92
CA ALA A 50 -3.92 -7.67 -19.89
C ALA A 50 -2.53 -7.99 -20.48
N ASN A 51 -2.46 -8.54 -21.69
CA ASN A 51 -1.22 -8.77 -22.43
C ASN A 51 -0.78 -7.57 -23.28
N LYS A 52 -1.48 -6.42 -23.22
CA LYS A 52 -0.88 -5.17 -23.73
C LYS A 52 0.36 -4.89 -22.90
N LYS A 53 1.53 -4.91 -23.55
CA LYS A 53 2.75 -4.32 -22.98
C LYS A 53 2.38 -2.90 -22.55
N ARG A 54 2.37 -2.65 -21.24
CA ARG A 54 2.24 -1.29 -20.68
C ARG A 54 3.61 -0.60 -20.87
N GLY A 55 3.62 0.72 -20.78
CA GLY A 55 4.84 1.50 -20.97
C GLY A 55 5.35 1.65 -22.41
N PRO A 56 6.52 2.30 -22.56
CA PRO A 56 7.11 2.61 -23.85
C PRO A 56 7.45 1.35 -24.67
N LYS A 57 7.47 1.46 -26.00
CA LYS A 57 7.77 0.32 -26.90
C LYS A 57 9.20 -0.21 -26.78
N GLN A 58 10.13 0.66 -26.37
CA GLN A 58 11.53 0.34 -26.13
C GLN A 58 11.81 0.63 -24.65
N PRO A 59 12.50 -0.27 -23.93
CA PRO A 59 13.01 0.04 -22.61
C PRO A 59 13.93 1.26 -22.70
N ASP A 60 13.63 2.31 -21.94
CA ASP A 60 14.51 3.45 -21.79
C ASP A 60 15.26 3.29 -20.48
N SER A 61 16.58 3.11 -20.57
CA SER A 61 17.44 2.92 -19.40
C SER A 61 17.55 4.19 -18.53
N SER A 62 17.02 5.33 -18.93
CA SER A 62 16.91 6.50 -18.03
C SER A 62 15.64 6.51 -17.19
N LEU A 63 14.66 5.62 -17.44
CA LEU A 63 13.41 5.60 -16.67
C LEU A 63 13.55 4.74 -15.41
N SER A 64 13.87 5.41 -14.30
CA SER A 64 13.94 4.80 -12.96
C SER A 64 13.08 5.55 -11.94
N VAL A 65 12.66 4.81 -10.92
CA VAL A 65 11.97 5.30 -9.73
C VAL A 65 12.83 4.95 -8.52
N ALA A 66 13.09 5.92 -7.67
CA ALA A 66 13.76 5.68 -6.40
C ALA A 66 12.75 5.13 -5.38
N LEU A 67 13.12 4.08 -4.65
CA LEU A 67 12.40 3.59 -3.49
C LEU A 67 13.24 3.85 -2.23
N VAL A 68 12.74 4.70 -1.35
CA VAL A 68 13.36 4.99 -0.05
C VAL A 68 12.56 4.28 1.02
N MET A 69 13.18 3.23 1.57
CA MET A 69 12.60 2.35 2.57
C MET A 69 12.85 2.89 3.98
N ARG A 70 11.91 2.65 4.90
CA ARG A 70 11.94 3.25 6.23
C ARG A 70 12.85 2.48 7.19
N TYR A 71 12.77 1.17 7.17
CA TYR A 71 13.46 0.29 8.09
C TYR A 71 14.67 -0.35 7.41
N GLY A 72 15.80 -0.38 8.12
CA GLY A 72 16.96 -1.14 7.67
C GLY A 72 16.67 -2.65 7.60
N ASN A 73 17.53 -3.36 6.86
CA ASN A 73 17.43 -4.74 6.37
C ASN A 73 16.86 -5.86 7.28
N MET A 74 16.61 -5.69 8.57
CA MET A 74 16.14 -6.79 9.45
C MET A 74 14.66 -6.75 9.81
N ARG A 75 13.99 -5.58 9.82
CA ARG A 75 12.55 -5.51 10.14
C ARG A 75 11.65 -5.70 8.92
N GLU A 76 11.95 -4.99 7.83
CA GLU A 76 11.15 -5.09 6.59
C GLU A 76 11.33 -6.42 5.85
N PHE A 77 12.51 -7.03 5.89
CA PHE A 77 12.76 -8.29 5.17
C PHE A 77 12.04 -9.51 5.76
N ASN A 78 11.64 -9.45 7.03
CA ASN A 78 10.98 -10.56 7.73
C ASN A 78 9.48 -10.32 7.93
N ASP A 79 8.96 -9.14 7.56
CA ASP A 79 7.53 -8.84 7.64
C ASP A 79 6.88 -9.02 6.25
N PRO A 80 5.96 -9.99 6.08
CA PRO A 80 5.25 -10.21 4.82
C PRO A 80 4.53 -8.98 4.28
N TYR A 81 4.15 -8.02 5.12
CA TYR A 81 3.51 -6.78 4.70
C TYR A 81 4.40 -5.98 3.73
N PHE A 82 5.64 -5.70 4.12
CA PHE A 82 6.57 -4.92 3.31
C PHE A 82 7.08 -5.71 2.10
N LEU A 83 7.34 -7.01 2.26
CA LEU A 83 7.72 -7.89 1.13
C LEU A 83 6.67 -7.88 0.01
N ASN A 84 5.39 -7.99 0.37
CA ASN A 84 4.31 -7.97 -0.62
C ASN A 84 4.15 -6.58 -1.24
N MET A 85 4.35 -5.51 -0.46
CA MET A 85 4.34 -4.14 -0.97
C MET A 85 5.44 -3.93 -2.02
N HIS A 86 6.70 -4.23 -1.71
CA HIS A 86 7.83 -4.08 -2.64
C HIS A 86 7.66 -4.95 -3.88
N LYS A 87 7.20 -6.20 -3.71
CA LYS A 87 6.87 -7.08 -4.83
C LYS A 87 5.82 -6.45 -5.75
N GLY A 88 4.78 -5.83 -5.19
CA GLY A 88 3.76 -5.12 -5.96
C GLY A 88 4.32 -3.94 -6.76
N ILE A 89 5.23 -3.16 -6.15
CA ILE A 89 5.94 -2.06 -6.80
C ILE A 89 6.76 -2.59 -7.99
N ASP A 90 7.59 -3.61 -7.76
CA ASP A 90 8.45 -4.22 -8.79
C ASP A 90 7.63 -4.83 -9.93
N GLU A 91 6.57 -5.56 -9.61
CA GLU A 91 5.71 -6.19 -10.61
C GLU A 91 5.01 -5.14 -11.50
N GLU A 92 4.57 -4.01 -10.95
CA GLU A 92 3.98 -2.94 -11.76
C GLU A 92 5.06 -2.17 -12.52
N ALA A 93 6.18 -1.80 -11.91
CA ALA A 93 7.30 -1.13 -12.57
C ALA A 93 7.81 -1.92 -13.79
N LYS A 94 7.93 -3.25 -13.65
CA LYS A 94 8.30 -4.16 -14.73
C LYS A 94 7.34 -4.12 -15.91
N LYS A 95 6.03 -3.96 -15.67
CA LYS A 95 5.04 -3.82 -16.75
C LYS A 95 5.24 -2.53 -17.55
N TRP A 96 5.85 -1.50 -16.94
CA TRP A 96 6.13 -0.20 -17.55
C TRP A 96 7.58 -0.04 -18.03
N HIS A 97 8.40 -1.08 -17.92
CA HIS A 97 9.84 -1.04 -18.21
C HIS A 97 10.60 0.00 -17.37
N LEU A 98 10.13 0.27 -16.15
CA LEU A 98 10.80 1.11 -15.17
C LEU A 98 11.74 0.27 -14.32
N ARG A 99 12.90 0.84 -13.94
CA ARG A 99 13.72 0.27 -12.86
C ARG A 99 13.28 0.85 -11.52
N VAL A 100 13.21 0.00 -10.52
CA VAL A 100 13.06 0.40 -9.11
C VAL A 100 14.45 0.29 -8.51
N GLU A 101 14.97 1.38 -7.98
CA GLU A 101 16.31 1.45 -7.43
C GLU A 101 16.24 1.99 -6.00
N GLN A 102 17.07 1.45 -5.13
CA GLN A 102 17.25 1.93 -3.76
C GLN A 102 18.55 2.72 -3.72
N PRO A 103 18.51 4.07 -3.83
CA PRO A 103 19.71 4.87 -3.98
C PRO A 103 20.62 4.81 -2.74
N PHE A 104 20.02 4.65 -1.57
CA PHE A 104 20.70 4.57 -0.28
C PHE A 104 19.77 3.94 0.76
N LYS A 105 20.32 3.55 1.90
CA LYS A 105 19.53 3.20 3.08
C LYS A 105 19.33 4.43 3.96
N LEU A 106 18.22 4.50 4.68
CA LEU A 106 17.98 5.63 5.59
C LEU A 106 18.99 5.70 6.75
N ASP A 107 19.61 4.60 7.15
CA ASP A 107 20.64 4.57 8.18
C ASP A 107 22.07 4.70 7.62
N ASP A 108 22.21 4.87 6.31
CA ASP A 108 23.51 5.06 5.66
C ASP A 108 24.08 6.46 6.01
N PRO A 109 25.27 6.53 6.64
CA PRO A 109 25.89 7.80 6.98
C PRO A 109 26.33 8.61 5.75
N ASP A 110 26.59 7.96 4.61
CA ASP A 110 27.09 8.57 3.39
C ASP A 110 25.97 8.85 2.37
N LYS A 111 24.69 8.69 2.76
CA LYS A 111 23.54 8.95 1.88
C LYS A 111 23.53 10.38 1.34
N ASN A 112 23.15 10.49 0.08
CA ASN A 112 22.97 11.77 -0.58
C ASN A 112 21.55 11.93 -1.11
N TRP A 113 20.73 12.70 -0.40
CA TRP A 113 19.36 12.99 -0.82
C TRP A 113 19.26 13.71 -2.16
N THR A 114 20.30 14.44 -2.58
CA THR A 114 20.27 15.15 -3.87
C THR A 114 20.31 14.20 -5.07
N ASP A 115 20.74 12.94 -4.89
CA ASP A 115 20.72 11.93 -5.94
C ASP A 115 19.29 11.59 -6.40
N LEU A 116 18.27 11.89 -5.58
CA LEU A 116 16.87 11.72 -5.94
C LEU A 116 16.44 12.57 -7.14
N ALA A 117 17.18 13.64 -7.48
CA ALA A 117 16.94 14.45 -8.68
C ALA A 117 17.17 13.68 -9.98
N ASN A 118 17.92 12.58 -9.93
CA ASN A 118 18.25 11.76 -11.12
C ASN A 118 17.12 10.79 -11.51
N TYR A 119 16.07 10.66 -10.68
CA TYR A 119 14.97 9.71 -10.88
C TYR A 119 13.74 10.40 -11.44
N GLY A 120 12.94 9.66 -12.23
CA GLY A 120 11.67 10.19 -12.76
C GLY A 120 10.63 10.44 -11.67
N ALA A 121 10.66 9.63 -10.62
CA ALA A 121 9.83 9.77 -9.43
C ALA A 121 10.52 9.16 -8.20
N VAL A 122 10.05 9.55 -7.01
CA VAL A 122 10.50 9.03 -5.73
C VAL A 122 9.32 8.44 -4.98
N ILE A 123 9.46 7.20 -4.54
CA ILE A 123 8.55 6.53 -3.62
C ILE A 123 9.21 6.55 -2.23
N ILE A 124 8.54 7.15 -1.26
CA ILE A 124 8.96 7.17 0.14
C ILE A 124 8.02 6.27 0.93
N GLU A 125 8.59 5.31 1.65
CA GLU A 125 7.84 4.45 2.56
C GLU A 125 7.82 5.04 3.98
N GLY A 126 6.63 5.19 4.55
CA GLY A 126 6.42 5.64 5.92
C GLY A 126 6.54 7.15 6.12
N GLU A 127 6.32 7.57 7.37
CA GLU A 127 6.14 8.99 7.71
C GLU A 127 7.46 9.73 7.93
N MET A 128 7.57 10.88 7.28
CA MET A 128 8.68 11.82 7.46
C MET A 128 8.20 13.15 8.06
N THR A 129 9.12 13.90 8.66
CA THR A 129 8.82 15.25 9.15
C THR A 129 8.43 16.19 8.00
N ALA A 130 7.62 17.21 8.28
CA ALA A 130 7.22 18.18 7.26
C ALA A 130 8.43 18.86 6.58
N ALA A 131 9.48 19.17 7.34
CA ALA A 131 10.71 19.75 6.81
C ALA A 131 11.46 18.77 5.87
N ALA A 132 11.51 17.48 6.22
CA ALA A 132 12.11 16.47 5.35
C ALA A 132 11.32 16.33 4.04
N ILE A 133 9.98 16.30 4.12
CA ILE A 133 9.10 16.23 2.96
C ILE A 133 9.34 17.42 2.03
N GLU A 134 9.37 18.64 2.57
CA GLU A 134 9.61 19.86 1.77
C GLU A 134 10.96 19.80 1.05
N GLN A 135 12.02 19.34 1.73
CA GLN A 135 13.33 19.18 1.13
C GLN A 135 13.33 18.14 0.00
N ILE A 136 12.67 17.00 0.19
CA ILE A 136 12.55 15.96 -0.84
C ILE A 136 11.76 16.50 -2.06
N GLN A 137 10.66 17.22 -1.83
CA GLN A 137 9.87 17.84 -2.90
C GLN A 137 10.66 18.87 -3.72
N ASN A 138 11.55 19.62 -3.06
CA ASN A 138 12.43 20.57 -3.74
C ASN A 138 13.51 19.88 -4.60
N ILE A 139 13.91 18.66 -4.24
CA ILE A 139 14.87 17.86 -5.00
C ILE A 139 14.17 17.16 -6.17
N ASN A 140 13.00 16.57 -5.93
CA ASN A 140 12.19 15.91 -6.94
C ASN A 140 10.69 16.22 -6.72
N PRO A 141 10.00 16.86 -7.67
CA PRO A 141 8.58 17.20 -7.51
C PRO A 141 7.64 15.99 -7.62
N ASN A 142 8.09 14.86 -8.15
CA ASN A 142 7.27 13.67 -8.39
C ASN A 142 7.40 12.68 -7.23
N VAL A 143 6.85 13.04 -6.07
CA VAL A 143 6.94 12.22 -4.84
C VAL A 143 5.63 11.48 -4.56
N ILE A 144 5.76 10.21 -4.23
CA ILE A 144 4.69 9.32 -3.80
C ILE A 144 5.02 8.82 -2.39
N PHE A 145 4.09 8.92 -1.46
CA PHE A 145 4.24 8.35 -0.12
C PHE A 145 3.41 7.08 0.02
N LEU A 146 4.01 6.05 0.59
CA LEU A 146 3.36 4.79 0.95
C LEU A 146 3.22 4.69 2.46
N ASP A 147 2.11 4.12 2.93
CA ASP A 147 1.91 3.78 4.34
C ASP A 147 2.05 4.98 5.30
N VAL A 148 1.45 6.12 4.90
CA VAL A 148 1.41 7.35 5.71
C VAL A 148 0.00 7.71 6.15
N ASN A 149 -0.15 8.16 7.40
CA ASN A 149 -1.44 8.55 7.96
C ASN A 149 -1.75 10.04 7.79
N THR A 150 -0.80 10.83 7.27
CA THR A 150 -0.95 12.27 7.07
C THR A 150 -1.23 12.62 5.61
N ASN A 151 -2.03 13.67 5.37
CA ASN A 151 -2.18 14.25 4.04
C ASN A 151 -0.99 15.16 3.75
N ILE A 152 -0.35 14.96 2.61
CA ILE A 152 0.85 15.68 2.19
C ILE A 152 0.51 16.45 0.92
N ARG A 153 0.58 17.78 1.00
CA ARG A 153 0.24 18.65 -0.13
C ARG A 153 1.25 18.44 -1.26
N GLY A 154 0.74 18.29 -2.48
CA GLY A 154 1.59 18.16 -3.68
C GLY A 154 2.21 16.78 -3.87
N CYS A 155 1.86 15.79 -3.05
CA CYS A 155 2.28 14.41 -3.21
C CYS A 155 1.11 13.49 -3.51
N ASN A 156 1.39 12.40 -4.21
CA ASN A 156 0.47 11.27 -4.28
C ASN A 156 0.66 10.40 -3.04
N ILE A 157 -0.41 9.81 -2.53
CA ILE A 157 -0.37 8.95 -1.34
C ILE A 157 -1.09 7.65 -1.65
N VAL A 158 -0.47 6.53 -1.27
CA VAL A 158 -1.10 5.21 -1.25
C VAL A 158 -1.04 4.70 0.19
N ARG A 159 -2.19 4.38 0.76
CA ARG A 159 -2.31 3.89 2.14
C ARG A 159 -3.50 2.95 2.26
N ASN A 160 -3.53 2.18 3.34
CA ASN A 160 -4.71 1.41 3.73
C ASN A 160 -5.70 2.29 4.50
N ASP A 161 -6.99 1.98 4.40
CA ASP A 161 -7.98 2.50 5.34
C ASP A 161 -7.98 1.63 6.60
N PHE A 162 -7.03 1.92 7.49
CA PHE A 162 -6.86 1.15 8.72
C PHE A 162 -8.03 1.31 9.69
N ILE A 163 -8.74 2.45 9.66
CA ILE A 163 -9.92 2.67 10.52
C ILE A 163 -11.07 1.77 10.08
N GLU A 164 -11.34 1.72 8.76
CA GLU A 164 -12.36 0.82 8.20
C GLU A 164 -12.00 -0.64 8.46
N ALA A 165 -10.75 -1.04 8.20
CA ALA A 165 -10.29 -2.41 8.42
C ALA A 165 -10.44 -2.85 9.89
N THR A 166 -10.03 -1.99 10.85
CA THR A 166 -10.19 -2.28 12.28
C THR A 166 -11.67 -2.35 12.68
N THR A 167 -12.50 -1.46 12.16
CA THR A 167 -13.95 -1.47 12.43
C THR A 167 -14.59 -2.77 11.97
N ASN A 168 -14.29 -3.22 10.75
CA ASN A 168 -14.83 -4.47 10.20
C ASN A 168 -14.43 -5.72 11.04
N ILE A 169 -13.19 -5.73 11.56
CA ILE A 169 -12.73 -6.81 12.47
C ILE A 169 -13.53 -6.78 13.77
N LEU A 170 -13.74 -5.60 14.36
CA LEU A 170 -14.46 -5.46 15.62
C LEU A 170 -15.96 -5.79 15.47
N ASP A 171 -16.58 -5.37 14.38
CA ASP A 171 -17.96 -5.73 14.05
C ASP A 171 -18.12 -7.25 13.98
N THR A 172 -17.20 -7.93 13.28
CA THR A 172 -17.19 -9.40 13.19
C THR A 172 -17.10 -10.05 14.58
N LEU A 173 -16.17 -9.59 15.43
CA LEU A 173 -16.04 -10.10 16.80
C LEU A 173 -17.29 -9.83 17.64
N TYR A 174 -17.91 -8.67 17.46
CA TYR A 174 -19.14 -8.31 18.16
C TYR A 174 -20.33 -9.20 17.74
N GLU A 175 -20.47 -9.48 16.45
CA GLU A 175 -21.47 -10.40 15.91
C GLU A 175 -21.28 -11.83 16.45
N MET A 176 -20.03 -12.23 16.68
CA MET A 176 -19.69 -13.51 17.34
C MET A 176 -19.98 -13.53 18.85
N GLY A 177 -20.40 -12.41 19.44
CA GLY A 177 -20.76 -12.29 20.85
C GLY A 177 -19.66 -11.75 21.75
N HIS A 178 -18.50 -11.37 21.20
CA HIS A 178 -17.43 -10.75 22.00
C HIS A 178 -17.79 -9.31 22.39
N ARG A 179 -17.49 -8.94 23.63
CA ARG A 179 -17.77 -7.59 24.19
C ARG A 179 -16.56 -7.04 24.93
N ASN A 180 -15.95 -7.86 25.78
CA ASN A 180 -14.63 -7.60 26.33
C ASN A 180 -13.59 -8.04 25.31
N ILE A 181 -13.09 -7.08 24.52
CA ILE A 181 -12.12 -7.26 23.43
C ILE A 181 -10.91 -6.41 23.79
N ALA A 182 -9.70 -6.98 23.79
CA ALA A 182 -8.47 -6.22 24.02
C ALA A 182 -7.76 -5.87 22.70
N TYR A 183 -6.88 -4.88 22.76
CA TYR A 183 -6.06 -4.42 21.64
C TYR A 183 -4.57 -4.50 22.00
N ILE A 184 -3.78 -5.07 21.09
CA ILE A 184 -2.31 -5.08 21.17
C ILE A 184 -1.77 -4.52 19.85
N GLY A 185 -1.09 -3.37 19.93
CA GLY A 185 -0.60 -2.67 18.74
C GLY A 185 0.79 -2.09 18.91
N GLY A 186 1.27 -1.38 17.89
CA GLY A 186 2.51 -0.62 17.94
C GLY A 186 2.26 0.88 17.77
N LYS A 187 3.30 1.68 17.97
CA LYS A 187 3.27 3.11 17.65
C LYS A 187 3.78 3.36 16.24
N SER A 188 3.11 4.26 15.53
CA SER A 188 3.63 4.88 14.32
C SER A 188 4.78 5.82 14.69
N ALA A 189 5.74 5.99 13.78
CA ALA A 189 6.86 6.91 14.03
C ALA A 189 7.15 7.78 12.82
N VAL A 190 7.51 9.03 13.09
CA VAL A 190 7.88 10.03 12.10
C VAL A 190 9.39 10.19 12.15
N VAL A 191 10.05 10.06 11.01
CA VAL A 191 11.51 10.15 10.90
C VAL A 191 11.98 11.43 10.22
N ASN A 192 13.18 11.89 10.54
CA ASN A 192 13.84 12.95 9.79
C ASN A 192 14.65 12.38 8.61
N LEU A 193 15.25 13.25 7.79
CA LEU A 193 16.15 12.83 6.68
C LEU A 193 17.34 11.98 7.16
N ASP A 194 17.77 12.15 8.41
CA ASP A 194 18.85 11.36 9.00
C ASP A 194 18.41 9.94 9.43
N GLY A 195 17.12 9.60 9.26
CA GLY A 195 16.55 8.30 9.63
C GLY A 195 16.17 8.19 11.11
N LYS A 196 16.44 9.21 11.94
CA LYS A 196 16.09 9.18 13.36
C LYS A 196 14.61 9.45 13.55
N ILE A 197 14.02 8.71 14.49
CA ILE A 197 12.64 8.92 14.94
C ILE A 197 12.58 10.24 15.73
N VAL A 198 11.75 11.16 15.27
CA VAL A 198 11.50 12.46 15.92
C VAL A 198 10.24 12.43 16.78
N LEU A 199 9.25 11.64 16.35
CA LEU A 199 7.97 11.52 17.04
C LEU A 199 7.47 10.08 16.96
N ARG A 200 6.90 9.59 18.07
CA ARG A 200 6.03 8.41 18.08
C ARG A 200 4.60 8.87 18.33
N LYS A 201 3.66 8.32 17.58
CA LYS A 201 2.24 8.62 17.68
C LYS A 201 1.41 7.35 17.72
N ASP A 202 0.19 7.48 18.21
CA ASP A 202 -0.78 6.40 18.22
C ASP A 202 -1.08 5.97 16.77
N ASP A 203 -1.32 4.67 16.61
CA ASP A 203 -1.61 4.09 15.31
C ASP A 203 -3.11 4.27 14.99
N LEU A 204 -3.46 4.48 13.71
CA LEU A 204 -4.86 4.66 13.32
C LEU A 204 -5.75 3.46 13.69
N ARG A 205 -5.18 2.25 13.81
CA ARG A 205 -5.90 1.07 14.29
C ARG A 205 -6.25 1.18 15.77
N GLU A 206 -5.40 1.82 16.57
CA GLU A 206 -5.65 2.10 17.99
C GLU A 206 -6.78 3.12 18.12
N ASP A 207 -6.70 4.21 17.33
CA ASP A 207 -7.75 5.24 17.28
C ASP A 207 -9.10 4.65 16.86
N GLY A 208 -9.10 3.82 15.81
CA GLY A 208 -10.29 3.11 15.32
C GLY A 208 -10.89 2.19 16.37
N TYR A 209 -10.05 1.41 17.08
CA TYR A 209 -10.48 0.56 18.18
C TYR A 209 -11.12 1.35 19.33
N ILE A 210 -10.46 2.42 19.79
CA ILE A 210 -10.98 3.27 20.89
C ILE A 210 -12.33 3.87 20.51
N ALA A 211 -12.41 4.45 19.31
CA ALA A 211 -13.63 5.08 18.82
C ALA A 211 -14.78 4.05 18.72
N TRP A 212 -14.50 2.88 18.15
CA TRP A 212 -15.49 1.82 17.97
C TRP A 212 -16.00 1.28 19.30
N MET A 213 -15.11 0.99 20.27
CA MET A 213 -15.50 0.50 21.60
C MET A 213 -16.40 1.50 22.33
N LYS A 214 -16.08 2.80 22.22
CA LYS A 214 -16.90 3.87 22.80
C LYS A 214 -18.27 3.98 22.13
N MET A 215 -18.34 3.87 20.80
CA MET A 215 -19.62 3.91 20.07
C MET A 215 -20.56 2.76 20.45
N HIS A 216 -20.03 1.63 20.93
CA HIS A 216 -20.79 0.47 21.37
C HIS A 216 -21.03 0.42 22.90
N ASN A 217 -20.66 1.47 23.65
CA ASN A 217 -20.73 1.52 25.12
C ASN A 217 -19.92 0.39 25.80
N LEU A 218 -18.75 0.09 25.25
CA LEU A 218 -17.82 -0.92 25.72
C LEU A 218 -16.51 -0.31 26.25
N ASP A 219 -16.45 1.01 26.46
CA ASP A 219 -15.24 1.71 26.88
C ASP A 219 -14.68 1.23 28.23
N GLN A 220 -15.53 0.70 29.12
CA GLN A 220 -15.08 0.06 30.36
C GLN A 220 -14.19 -1.18 30.14
N TYR A 221 -14.25 -1.80 28.95
CA TYR A 221 -13.46 -2.98 28.58
C TYR A 221 -12.21 -2.66 27.76
N CYS A 222 -11.90 -1.37 27.55
CA CYS A 222 -10.74 -0.97 26.76
C CYS A 222 -9.42 -1.36 27.45
N HIS A 223 -8.85 -2.48 27.03
CA HIS A 223 -7.49 -2.89 27.38
C HIS A 223 -6.57 -2.69 26.17
N ILE A 224 -5.62 -1.76 26.28
CA ILE A 224 -4.72 -1.37 25.19
C ILE A 224 -3.28 -1.60 25.63
N PHE A 225 -2.54 -2.37 24.85
CA PHE A 225 -1.12 -2.62 25.07
C PHE A 225 -0.31 -2.19 23.85
N THR A 226 0.79 -1.46 24.11
CA THR A 226 1.76 -1.12 23.09
C THR A 226 2.90 -2.12 23.12
N ALA A 227 3.04 -2.92 22.07
CA ALA A 227 4.07 -3.92 21.87
C ALA A 227 5.13 -3.52 20.81
N ASN A 228 5.11 -2.27 20.32
CA ASN A 228 6.11 -1.70 19.42
C ASN A 228 6.52 -2.58 18.21
N TRP A 229 5.56 -3.35 17.66
CA TRP A 229 5.78 -4.29 16.56
C TRP A 229 6.69 -5.48 16.93
N SER A 230 6.74 -5.86 18.22
CA SER A 230 7.55 -6.95 18.77
C SER A 230 6.68 -8.11 19.23
N ALA A 231 7.00 -9.33 18.75
CA ALA A 231 6.32 -10.56 19.17
C ALA A 231 6.49 -10.86 20.66
N ASP A 232 7.67 -10.56 21.22
CA ASP A 232 7.95 -10.79 22.64
C ASP A 232 7.14 -9.84 23.53
N GLU A 233 7.07 -8.55 23.16
CA GLU A 233 6.24 -7.57 23.89
C GLU A 233 4.74 -7.90 23.76
N ALA A 234 4.32 -8.42 22.61
CA ALA A 234 2.93 -8.86 22.40
C ALA A 234 2.59 -10.11 23.23
N LEU A 235 3.53 -11.05 23.38
CA LEU A 235 3.38 -12.20 24.26
C LEU A 235 3.30 -11.77 25.73
N GLU A 236 4.14 -10.82 26.16
CA GLU A 236 4.08 -10.26 27.50
C GLU A 236 2.72 -9.58 27.77
N ALA A 237 2.24 -8.74 26.86
CA ALA A 237 0.93 -8.12 26.94
C ALA A 237 -0.19 -9.17 27.02
N THR A 238 -0.12 -10.23 26.23
CA THR A 238 -1.07 -11.35 26.27
C THR A 238 -1.06 -12.04 27.64
N ASN A 239 0.12 -12.29 28.21
CA ASN A 239 0.22 -12.88 29.55
C ASN A 239 -0.42 -12.00 30.62
N GLN A 240 -0.27 -10.67 30.53
CA GLN A 240 -0.92 -9.72 31.45
C GLN A 240 -2.45 -9.77 31.30
N LEU A 241 -2.97 -9.78 30.06
CA LEU A 241 -4.41 -9.92 29.79
C LEU A 241 -4.99 -11.22 30.37
N LEU A 242 -4.24 -12.32 30.30
CA LEU A 242 -4.66 -13.60 30.86
C LEU A 242 -4.77 -13.58 32.40
N GLN A 243 -4.07 -12.68 33.10
CA GLN A 243 -4.19 -12.58 34.56
C GLN A 243 -5.38 -11.72 35.03
N LEU A 244 -6.10 -11.06 34.11
CA LEU A 244 -7.25 -10.24 34.47
C LEU A 244 -8.40 -11.09 35.02
N LYS A 245 -9.07 -10.56 36.06
CA LYS A 245 -10.27 -11.19 36.64
C LYS A 245 -11.44 -11.19 35.64
N ASP A 246 -11.67 -10.06 34.97
CA ASP A 246 -12.60 -9.93 33.86
C ASP A 246 -11.80 -10.00 32.56
N ARG A 247 -11.54 -11.23 32.12
CA ARG A 247 -10.63 -11.52 31.01
C ARG A 247 -11.29 -11.21 29.67
N PRO A 248 -10.58 -10.55 28.73
CA PRO A 248 -11.05 -10.41 27.36
C PRO A 248 -11.33 -11.76 26.72
N THR A 249 -12.39 -11.79 25.93
CA THR A 249 -12.82 -12.98 25.18
C THR A 249 -12.24 -13.02 23.76
N ALA A 250 -11.69 -11.90 23.30
CA ALA A 250 -10.95 -11.75 22.05
C ALA A 250 -9.82 -10.72 22.20
N ILE A 251 -8.79 -10.85 21.36
CA ILE A 251 -7.67 -9.90 21.28
C ILE A 251 -7.47 -9.53 19.81
N VAL A 252 -7.48 -8.25 19.51
CA VAL A 252 -7.08 -7.70 18.21
C VAL A 252 -5.59 -7.35 18.27
N VAL A 253 -4.78 -8.05 17.48
CA VAL A 253 -3.34 -7.80 17.33
C VAL A 253 -3.10 -7.17 15.98
N THR A 254 -2.39 -6.05 15.91
CA THR A 254 -2.35 -5.23 14.67
C THR A 254 -1.30 -5.63 13.64
N SER A 255 -0.59 -6.73 13.85
CA SER A 255 0.41 -7.27 12.91
C SER A 255 0.52 -8.78 13.11
N ASP A 256 0.57 -9.53 12.01
CA ASP A 256 0.68 -10.99 12.04
C ASP A 256 1.96 -11.46 12.75
N PRO A 257 3.16 -10.90 12.49
CA PRO A 257 4.37 -11.18 13.27
C PRO A 257 4.21 -11.05 14.79
N MET A 258 3.34 -10.17 15.28
CA MET A 258 3.07 -10.04 16.72
C MET A 258 2.10 -11.11 17.24
N SER A 259 1.28 -11.69 16.37
CA SER A 259 0.23 -12.65 16.73
C SER A 259 0.72 -14.11 16.74
N THR A 260 1.85 -14.39 16.11
CA THR A 260 2.42 -15.74 15.97
C THR A 260 3.75 -15.85 16.69
N ARG A 261 4.01 -17.01 17.30
CA ARG A 261 5.37 -17.36 17.73
C ARG A 261 6.17 -17.82 16.50
N PRO A 262 7.40 -17.31 16.26
CA PRO A 262 8.26 -17.81 15.19
C PRO A 262 8.65 -19.28 15.40
#